data_AF-A0A835XTF5-F1
#
_entry.id   AF-A0A835XTF5-F1
#
_cell.length_a   1.000
_cell.length_b   1.000
_cell.length_c   1.000
_cell.angle_alpha   90.00
_cell.angle_beta   90.00
_cell.angle_gamma   90.00
#
_symmetry.space_group_name_H-M   'P 1'
#
loop_
_entity.id
_entity.type
_entity.pdbx_description
1 polymer ?
#
loop_
_entity_poly.entity_id
_entity_poly.type
_entity_poly.pdbx_seq_one_letter_code
_entity_poly.pdbx_strand_id
1 'polypeptide(L)'
;MHVLEEISEKVHDCYFVDLFVRKSNSVAINMYKKFGYTIYRTVVGYYSGDEDAYDMRKALPRDVHKKSIIPLKKPIKPEDLEWE
;
A
#
# COMPACT_ATOMS: atom_id res chain seq x y z
N MET A 1 13.70 1.47 7.15
CA MET A 1 12.83 1.81 6.00
C MET A 1 13.26 3.07 5.24
N HIS A 2 14.46 3.60 5.47
CA HIS A 2 14.89 4.85 4.82
C HIS A 2 15.37 4.67 3.38
N VAL A 3 16.12 3.59 3.12
CA VAL A 3 16.76 3.35 1.82
C VAL A 3 15.75 3.15 0.70
N LEU A 4 14.71 2.36 0.93
CA LEU A 4 13.66 2.10 -0.08
C LEU A 4 12.94 3.40 -0.46
N GLU A 5 12.44 4.14 0.53
CA GLU A 5 11.71 5.38 0.30
C GLU A 5 12.60 6.43 -0.37
N GLU A 6 13.86 6.53 0.04
CA GLU A 6 14.82 7.47 -0.54
C GLU A 6 15.16 7.14 -2.00
N ILE A 7 15.34 5.87 -2.36
CA ILE A 7 15.58 5.46 -3.74
C ILE A 7 14.32 5.69 -4.59
N SER A 8 13.15 5.30 -4.09
CA SER A 8 11.88 5.53 -4.78
C SER A 8 11.63 7.03 -5.02
N GLU A 9 11.93 7.89 -4.05
CA GLU A 9 11.79 9.34 -4.18
C GLU A 9 12.86 9.95 -5.10
N LYS A 10 14.15 9.73 -4.82
CA LYS A 10 15.23 10.50 -5.44
C LYS A 10 15.73 9.93 -6.75
N VAL A 11 15.64 8.62 -6.95
CA VAL A 11 16.18 7.94 -8.14
C VAL A 11 15.09 7.68 -9.17
N HIS A 12 13.93 7.21 -8.71
CA HIS A 12 12.84 6.82 -9.60
C HIS A 12 11.70 7.83 -9.69
N ASP A 13 11.69 8.87 -8.85
CA ASP A 13 10.65 9.90 -8.81
C ASP A 13 9.24 9.26 -8.74
N CYS A 14 9.06 8.28 -7.85
CA CYS A 14 7.79 7.56 -7.70
C CYS A 14 6.70 8.45 -7.08
N TYR A 15 5.42 8.21 -7.42
CA TYR A 15 4.29 8.90 -6.78
C TYR A 15 4.04 8.41 -5.35
N PHE A 16 4.25 7.11 -5.11
CA PHE A 16 4.01 6.48 -3.81
C PHE A 16 4.87 5.21 -3.69
N VAL A 17 4.93 4.69 -2.46
CA VAL A 17 5.38 3.33 -2.15
C VAL A 17 4.19 2.56 -1.62
N ASP A 18 3.98 1.36 -2.12
CA ASP A 18 2.96 0.44 -1.65
C ASP A 18 3.54 -0.85 -1.07
N LEU A 19 2.68 -1.58 -0.36
CA LEU A 19 2.95 -2.90 0.17
C LEU A 19 1.65 -3.63 0.47
N PHE A 20 1.70 -4.96 0.44
CA PHE A 20 0.61 -5.82 0.90
C PHE A 20 0.92 -6.38 2.28
N VAL A 21 -0.04 -6.27 3.20
CA VAL A 21 0.06 -6.83 4.56
C VAL A 21 -1.16 -7.69 4.87
N ARG A 22 -0.92 -8.86 5.48
CA ARG A 22 -1.98 -9.75 5.99
C ARG A 22 -2.95 -8.98 6.89
N LYS A 23 -4.26 -9.12 6.63
CA LYS A 23 -5.32 -8.42 7.37
C LYS A 23 -5.31 -8.75 8.86
N SER A 24 -4.86 -9.94 9.24
CA SER A 24 -4.73 -10.37 10.63
C SER A 24 -3.50 -9.80 11.35
N ASN A 25 -2.49 -9.31 10.62
CA ASN A 25 -1.21 -8.87 11.20
C ASN A 25 -1.29 -7.42 11.73
N SER A 26 -2.00 -7.25 12.84
CA SER A 26 -2.22 -5.95 13.49
C SER A 26 -0.92 -5.25 13.91
N VAL A 27 0.13 -6.01 14.26
CA VAL A 27 1.44 -5.46 14.66
C VAL A 27 2.09 -4.76 13.46
N ALA A 28 2.18 -5.43 12.32
CA ALA A 28 2.74 -4.85 11.10
C ALA A 28 1.91 -3.66 10.60
N ILE A 29 0.58 -3.78 10.61
CA ILE A 29 -0.33 -2.70 10.20
C ILE A 29 -0.08 -1.45 11.06
N ASN A 30 0.02 -1.59 12.37
CA ASN A 30 0.27 -0.46 13.27
C ASN A 30 1.67 0.14 13.09
N MET A 31 2.67 -0.69 12.79
CA MET A 31 4.01 -0.22 12.42
C MET A 31 3.96 0.64 11.15
N TYR A 32 3.33 0.16 10.07
CA TYR A 32 3.24 0.90 8.81
C TYR A 32 2.44 2.20 8.94
N LYS A 33 1.36 2.21 9.73
CA LYS A 33 0.63 3.44 10.06
C LYS A 33 1.54 4.49 10.70
N LYS A 34 2.43 4.09 11.62
CA LYS A 34 3.41 5.01 12.24
C LYS A 34 4.45 5.53 11.25
N PHE A 35 4.75 4.79 10.19
CA PHE A 35 5.62 5.24 9.10
C PHE A 35 4.92 6.11 8.04
N GLY A 36 3.62 6.38 8.22
CA GLY A 36 2.83 7.25 7.36
C GLY A 36 2.10 6.54 6.23
N TYR A 37 2.03 5.20 6.25
CA TYR A 37 1.23 4.43 5.30
C TYR A 37 -0.25 4.44 5.71
N THR A 38 -1.12 4.50 4.71
CA THR A 38 -2.57 4.43 4.86
C THR A 38 -3.11 3.21 4.11
N ILE A 39 -4.18 2.61 4.63
CA ILE A 39 -4.87 1.53 3.92
C ILE A 39 -5.56 2.14 2.70
N TYR A 40 -5.11 1.75 1.51
CA TYR A 40 -5.68 2.19 0.24
C TYR A 40 -6.90 1.33 -0.12
N ARG A 41 -6.79 0.00 0.00
CA ARG A 41 -7.89 -0.95 -0.28
C ARG A 41 -7.65 -2.30 0.38
N THR A 42 -8.66 -3.16 0.29
CA THR A 42 -8.58 -4.58 0.65
C THR A 42 -8.48 -5.42 -0.62
N VAL A 43 -7.52 -6.34 -0.65
CA VAL A 43 -7.39 -7.35 -1.70
C VAL A 43 -7.81 -8.70 -1.13
N VAL A 44 -8.92 -9.22 -1.63
CA VAL A 44 -9.58 -10.42 -1.12
C VAL A 44 -8.83 -11.66 -1.60
N GLY A 45 -8.50 -12.57 -0.69
CA GLY A 45 -7.79 -13.81 -1.05
C GLY A 45 -6.40 -13.60 -1.67
N TYR A 46 -5.69 -12.56 -1.23
CA TYR A 46 -4.35 -12.23 -1.75
C TYR A 46 -3.28 -13.23 -1.32
N TYR A 47 -3.33 -13.71 -0.07
CA TYR A 47 -2.40 -14.73 0.39
C TYR A 47 -2.98 -16.12 0.15
N SER A 48 -2.10 -17.11 -0.09
CA SER A 48 -2.52 -18.50 -0.18
C SER A 48 -3.34 -18.93 1.05
N GLY A 49 -4.57 -19.36 0.81
CA GLY A 49 -5.61 -19.60 1.83
C GLY A 49 -6.77 -18.60 1.73
N ASP A 50 -7.61 -18.53 2.76
CA ASP A 50 -8.76 -17.60 2.84
C ASP A 50 -8.38 -16.24 3.48
N GLU A 51 -7.14 -15.79 3.33
CA GLU A 51 -6.65 -14.57 3.99
C GLU A 51 -6.50 -13.37 3.03
N ASP A 52 -7.26 -12.31 3.33
CA ASP A 52 -7.18 -11.00 2.69
C ASP A 52 -5.86 -10.25 3.00
N ALA A 53 -5.50 -9.34 2.11
CA ALA A 53 -4.45 -8.34 2.36
C ALA A 53 -5.02 -6.92 2.39
N TYR A 54 -4.34 -6.04 3.12
CA TYR A 54 -4.43 -4.60 2.90
C TYR A 54 -3.33 -4.16 1.96
N ASP A 55 -3.71 -3.48 0.89
CA ASP A 55 -2.82 -2.62 0.09
C ASP A 55 -2.64 -1.33 0.89
N MET A 56 -1.44 -1.10 1.40
CA MET A 56 -1.09 0.09 2.15
C MET A 56 -0.15 0.97 1.34
N ARG A 57 -0.45 2.26 1.24
CA ARG A 57 0.31 3.22 0.43
C ARG A 57 0.82 4.39 1.25
N LYS A 58 1.99 4.89 0.88
CA LYS A 58 2.56 6.14 1.37
C LYS A 58 2.85 7.05 0.18
N ALA A 59 2.21 8.22 0.15
CA ALA A 59 2.47 9.23 -0.86
C ALA A 59 3.89 9.78 -0.71
N LEU A 60 4.61 9.89 -1.82
CA LEU A 60 5.91 10.53 -1.91
C LEU A 60 5.75 11.99 -2.40
N PRO A 61 6.80 12.83 -2.35
CA PRO A 61 6.71 14.26 -2.69
C PRO A 61 6.13 14.57 -4.07
N ARG A 62 6.28 13.66 -5.05
CA ARG A 62 5.69 13.79 -6.38
C ARG A 62 4.15 13.81 -6.36
N ASP A 63 3.51 13.07 -5.46
CA ASP A 63 2.05 13.08 -5.29
C ASP A 63 1.60 14.25 -4.39
N VAL A 64 1.79 15.48 -4.87
CA VAL A 64 1.49 16.73 -4.16
C VAL A 64 0.05 16.77 -3.63
N HIS A 65 -0.90 16.20 -4.39
CA HIS A 65 -2.32 16.18 -4.05
C HIS A 65 -2.74 14.93 -3.27
N LYS A 66 -1.81 14.02 -2.97
CA LYS A 66 -2.05 12.79 -2.21
C LYS A 66 -3.17 11.93 -2.80
N LYS A 67 -3.33 11.94 -4.13
CA LYS A 67 -4.40 11.21 -4.81
C LYS A 67 -4.20 9.70 -4.72
N SER A 68 -2.94 9.25 -4.66
CA SER A 68 -2.57 7.84 -4.62
C SER A 68 -2.90 7.13 -3.30
N ILE A 69 -3.19 7.88 -2.23
CA ILE A 69 -3.49 7.34 -0.90
C ILE A 69 -4.96 7.49 -0.50
N ILE A 70 -5.81 8.02 -1.38
CA ILE A 70 -7.25 8.16 -1.10
C ILE A 70 -7.86 6.76 -1.03
N PRO A 71 -8.44 6.34 0.12
CA PRO A 71 -8.94 4.98 0.26
C PRO A 71 -10.07 4.67 -0.72
N LEU A 72 -9.95 3.54 -1.43
CA LEU A 72 -11.00 2.98 -2.26
C LEU A 72 -11.89 2.06 -1.42
N LYS A 73 -13.21 2.25 -1.57
CA LYS A 73 -14.21 1.44 -0.84
C LYS A 73 -14.41 0.05 -1.42
N LYS A 74 -14.07 -0.15 -2.69
CA LYS A 74 -14.32 -1.41 -3.39
C LYS A 74 -13.18 -2.39 -3.11
N PRO A 75 -13.45 -3.54 -2.47
CA PRO A 75 -12.48 -4.62 -2.41
C PRO A 75 -12.30 -5.24 -3.80
N ILE A 76 -11.10 -5.72 -4.08
CA ILE A 76 -10.74 -6.33 -5.36
C ILE A 76 -10.12 -7.71 -5.15
N LYS A 77 -10.02 -8.51 -6.21
CA LYS A 77 -9.24 -9.74 -6.22
C LYS A 77 -7.80 -9.47 -6.68
N PRO A 78 -6.86 -10.41 -6.46
CA PRO A 78 -5.48 -10.25 -6.91
C PRO A 78 -5.38 -10.11 -8.43
N GLU A 79 -6.25 -10.80 -9.17
CA GLU A 79 -6.35 -10.75 -10.63
C GLU A 79 -6.67 -9.33 -11.15
N ASP A 80 -7.38 -8.52 -10.36
CA ASP A 80 -7.75 -7.16 -10.73
C ASP A 80 -6.57 -6.18 -10.57
N LEU A 81 -5.45 -6.58 -9.94
CA LEU A 81 -4.27 -5.72 -9.74
C LEU A 81 -3.42 -5.55 -11.00
N GLU A 82 -3.40 -6.55 -11.89
CA GLU A 82 -2.49 -6.59 -13.05
C GLU A 82 -2.93 -5.68 -14.20
N TRP A 83 -4.18 -5.19 -14.17
CA TRP A 83 -4.83 -4.49 -15.27
C TRP A 83 -5.28 -3.06 -14.92
N GLU A 84 -4.68 -2.45 -13.89
CA GLU A 84 -4.91 -1.05 -13.48
C GLU A 84 -3.93 -0.02 -14.08
#